data_AF-A0A969I5P8-F1
#
_entry.id   AF-A0A969I5P8-F1
#
_cell.length_a   1.000
_cell.length_b   1.000
_cell.length_c   1.000
_cell.angle_alpha   90.00
_cell.angle_beta   90.00
_cell.angle_gamma   90.00
#
_symmetry.space_group_name_H-M   'P 1'
#
loop_
_entity.id
_entity.type
_entity.pdbx_description
1 polymer ?
#
loop_
_entity_poly.entity_id
_entity_poly.type
_entity_poly.pdbx_seq_one_letter_code
_entity_poly.pdbx_strand_id
1 'polypeptide(L)'
;MPKVTMIEAIAMAQAWEMERDPSVVVLGEDVGKTGGVFRATVGLMERFGPERVMDTPLAENMIAGLCVGMAAQGLKPVAEIQFMGFIYPAFDQIVNHMTRMRHRTRGRLTCPVVIRMPHGGGIHAPEHHSEAVESMLAHVPGMRVVCPSSPGRAYGLLLAAIRDPATADCRFEAARSAVVNGITLDVWNVKTGKLVSSRRGVPATS
;
A
#
# COMPACT_ATOMS: atom_id res chain seq x y z
N MET A 1 6.99 -1.54 -25.65
CA MET A 1 5.98 -1.74 -24.59
C MET A 1 5.08 -0.53 -24.55
N PRO A 2 3.76 -0.68 -24.40
CA PRO A 2 2.85 0.47 -24.23
C PRO A 2 3.27 1.29 -23.01
N LYS A 3 3.12 2.61 -23.08
CA LYS A 3 3.37 3.51 -21.94
C LYS A 3 2.25 3.29 -20.92
N VAL A 4 2.62 2.73 -19.77
CA VAL A 4 1.72 2.48 -18.63
C VAL A 4 1.91 3.61 -17.62
N THR A 5 0.82 4.16 -17.12
CA THR A 5 0.79 5.16 -16.04
C THR A 5 0.98 4.52 -14.65
N MET A 6 1.26 5.32 -13.63
CA MET A 6 1.42 4.82 -12.25
C MET A 6 0.16 4.09 -11.77
N ILE A 7 -1.00 4.68 -12.02
CA ILE A 7 -2.30 4.17 -11.58
C ILE A 7 -2.62 2.85 -12.30
N GLU A 8 -2.39 2.77 -13.61
CA GLU A 8 -2.58 1.53 -14.37
C GLU A 8 -1.64 0.42 -13.87
N ALA A 9 -0.39 0.74 -13.54
CA ALA A 9 0.55 -0.23 -12.97
C ALA A 9 0.06 -0.80 -11.63
N ILE A 10 -0.50 0.04 -10.77
CA ILE A 10 -1.09 -0.38 -9.48
C ILE A 10 -2.32 -1.26 -9.71
N ALA A 11 -3.24 -0.85 -10.59
CA ALA A 11 -4.43 -1.62 -10.92
C ALA A 11 -4.07 -3.00 -11.50
N MET A 12 -3.10 -3.05 -12.41
CA MET A 12 -2.59 -4.31 -12.98
C MET A 12 -1.94 -5.21 -11.94
N ALA A 13 -1.18 -4.67 -10.99
CA ALA A 13 -0.55 -5.47 -9.93
C ALA A 13 -1.59 -6.07 -8.98
N GLN A 14 -2.60 -5.31 -8.58
CA GLN A 14 -3.71 -5.83 -7.76
C GLN A 14 -4.47 -6.94 -8.50
N ALA A 15 -4.86 -6.68 -9.75
CA ALA A 15 -5.56 -7.68 -10.56
C ALA A 15 -4.74 -8.97 -10.71
N TRP A 16 -3.42 -8.85 -10.91
CA TRP A 16 -2.53 -10.00 -11.04
C TRP A 16 -2.48 -10.85 -9.77
N GLU A 17 -2.34 -10.24 -8.59
CA GLU A 17 -2.33 -11.01 -7.34
C GLU A 17 -3.71 -11.57 -6.97
N MET A 18 -4.79 -10.83 -7.23
CA MET A 18 -6.14 -11.30 -6.95
C MET A 18 -6.54 -12.51 -7.79
N GLU A 19 -6.10 -12.56 -9.05
CA GLU A 19 -6.26 -13.71 -9.94
C GLU A 19 -5.47 -14.94 -9.44
N ARG A 20 -4.27 -14.70 -8.94
CA ARG A 20 -3.33 -15.75 -8.53
C ARG A 20 -3.63 -16.32 -7.15
N ASP A 21 -4.09 -15.49 -6.22
CA ASP A 21 -4.29 -15.84 -4.82
C ASP A 21 -5.70 -15.45 -4.36
N PRO A 22 -6.60 -16.44 -4.14
CA PRO A 22 -7.98 -16.16 -3.73
C PRO A 22 -8.08 -15.53 -2.34
N SER A 23 -7.01 -15.58 -1.54
CA SER A 23 -6.98 -14.94 -0.21
C SER A 23 -6.74 -13.43 -0.27
N VAL A 24 -6.33 -12.87 -1.42
CA VAL A 24 -6.09 -11.42 -1.58
C VAL A 24 -7.42 -10.69 -1.72
N VAL A 25 -7.72 -9.75 -0.84
CA VAL A 25 -8.95 -8.94 -0.89
C VAL A 25 -8.61 -7.46 -0.93
N VAL A 26 -9.42 -6.66 -1.60
CA VAL A 26 -9.26 -5.20 -1.67
C VAL A 26 -10.41 -4.56 -0.90
N LEU A 27 -10.09 -3.57 -0.07
CA LEU A 27 -11.08 -2.84 0.71
C LEU A 27 -10.67 -1.39 0.95
N GLY A 28 -11.65 -0.51 1.11
CA GLY A 28 -11.44 0.90 1.35
C GLY A 28 -12.64 1.72 0.89
N GLU A 29 -12.50 3.04 0.98
CA GLU A 29 -13.55 3.96 0.54
C GLU A 29 -13.55 4.08 -0.99
N ASP A 30 -14.72 3.86 -1.59
CA ASP A 30 -14.97 3.95 -3.05
C ASP A 30 -14.13 3.00 -3.93
N VAL A 31 -13.45 2.00 -3.36
CA VAL A 31 -12.59 1.06 -4.10
C VAL A 31 -13.37 0.06 -4.97
N GLY A 32 -14.65 -0.14 -4.70
CA GLY A 32 -15.53 -1.09 -5.36
C GLY A 32 -16.04 -0.56 -6.70
N LYS A 33 -17.31 -0.12 -6.73
CA LYS A 33 -17.98 0.26 -7.99
C LYS A 33 -17.32 1.45 -8.69
N THR A 34 -16.84 2.42 -7.92
CA THR A 34 -16.20 3.63 -8.47
C THR A 34 -14.79 3.33 -9.00
N GLY A 35 -14.15 2.30 -8.47
CA GLY A 35 -12.77 1.92 -8.79
C GLY A 35 -11.71 2.80 -8.11
N GLY A 36 -12.07 3.45 -7.00
CA GLY A 36 -11.27 4.41 -6.26
C GLY A 36 -11.32 5.81 -6.86
N VAL A 37 -11.12 6.83 -6.03
CA VAL A 37 -11.08 8.25 -6.45
C VAL A 37 -10.00 8.49 -7.51
N PHE A 38 -8.89 7.77 -7.41
CA PHE A 38 -7.78 7.82 -8.38
C PHE A 38 -7.87 6.73 -9.45
N ARG A 39 -8.95 5.94 -9.51
CA ARG A 39 -9.14 4.85 -10.48
C ARG A 39 -8.11 3.71 -10.34
N ALA A 40 -7.49 3.57 -9.17
CA ALA A 40 -6.46 2.56 -8.90
C ALA A 40 -6.99 1.13 -8.73
N THR A 41 -8.30 0.96 -8.55
CA THR A 41 -8.98 -0.34 -8.41
C THR A 41 -10.05 -0.55 -9.49
N VAL A 42 -10.00 0.23 -10.57
CA VAL A 42 -10.97 0.17 -11.67
C VAL A 42 -11.09 -1.25 -12.25
N GLY A 43 -12.34 -1.72 -12.40
CA GLY A 43 -12.66 -3.03 -12.96
C GLY A 43 -12.36 -4.23 -12.05
N LEU A 44 -11.77 -4.05 -10.86
CA LEU A 44 -11.49 -5.17 -9.96
C LEU A 44 -12.78 -5.79 -9.43
N MET A 45 -13.75 -4.96 -9.00
CA MET A 45 -15.02 -5.47 -8.46
C MET A 45 -15.82 -6.25 -9.50
N GLU A 46 -15.84 -5.77 -10.76
CA GLU A 46 -16.51 -6.43 -11.88
C GLU A 46 -15.89 -7.80 -12.18
N ARG A 47 -14.57 -7.92 -12.03
CA ARG A 47 -13.83 -9.16 -12.30
C ARG A 47 -13.87 -10.18 -11.16
N PHE A 48 -13.74 -9.73 -9.91
CA PHE A 48 -13.54 -10.61 -8.75
C PHE A 48 -14.75 -10.66 -7.80
N GLY A 49 -15.74 -9.81 -8.01
CA GLY A 49 -16.96 -9.78 -7.23
C GLY A 49 -16.87 -8.99 -5.91
N PRO A 50 -18.03 -8.70 -5.29
CA PRO A 50 -18.13 -7.88 -4.08
C PRO A 50 -17.52 -8.53 -2.83
N GLU A 51 -17.32 -9.85 -2.82
CA GLU A 51 -16.67 -10.54 -1.70
C GLU A 51 -15.14 -10.34 -1.69
N ARG A 52 -14.57 -9.92 -2.82
CA ARG A 52 -13.12 -9.73 -3.00
C ARG A 52 -12.73 -8.26 -3.13
N VAL A 53 -13.67 -7.38 -3.48
CA VAL A 53 -13.50 -5.93 -3.55
C VAL A 53 -14.65 -5.25 -2.82
N MET A 54 -14.36 -4.66 -1.67
CA MET A 54 -15.36 -4.20 -0.70
C MET A 54 -15.26 -2.69 -0.46
N ASP A 55 -16.33 -1.96 -0.74
CA ASP A 55 -16.48 -0.60 -0.25
C ASP A 55 -16.73 -0.61 1.26
N THR A 56 -16.02 0.24 1.99
CA THR A 56 -16.15 0.37 3.45
C THR A 56 -16.80 1.69 3.86
N PRO A 57 -17.47 1.77 5.02
CA PRO A 57 -17.77 3.04 5.65
C PRO A 57 -16.53 3.95 5.82
N LEU A 58 -16.76 5.26 5.84
CA LEU A 58 -15.73 6.30 5.99
C LEU A 58 -15.21 6.31 7.43
N ALA A 59 -14.26 5.42 7.71
CA ALA A 59 -13.70 5.17 9.03
C ALA A 59 -12.38 4.39 8.91
N GLU A 60 -11.26 5.09 8.85
CA GLU A 60 -9.93 4.49 8.61
C GLU A 60 -9.52 3.56 9.75
N ASN A 61 -9.95 3.84 10.98
CA ASN A 61 -9.77 2.96 12.13
C ASN A 61 -10.47 1.60 11.93
N MET A 62 -11.66 1.60 11.36
CA MET A 62 -12.42 0.38 11.06
C MET A 62 -11.80 -0.35 9.87
N ILE A 63 -11.39 0.34 8.80
CA ILE A 63 -10.66 -0.27 7.68
C ILE A 63 -9.43 -1.02 8.21
N ALA A 64 -8.63 -0.37 9.05
CA ALA A 64 -7.44 -0.97 9.64
C ALA A 64 -7.78 -2.14 10.58
N GLY A 65 -8.79 -2.01 11.44
CA GLY A 65 -9.24 -3.09 12.33
C GLY A 65 -9.76 -4.32 11.57
N LEU A 66 -10.54 -4.10 10.50
CA LEU A 66 -11.01 -5.17 9.61
C LEU A 66 -9.84 -5.92 8.99
N CYS A 67 -8.81 -5.20 8.53
CA CYS A 67 -7.61 -5.83 7.98
C CYS A 67 -6.91 -6.73 8.99
N VAL A 68 -6.81 -6.33 10.26
CA VAL A 68 -6.23 -7.16 11.33
C VAL A 68 -7.03 -8.46 11.48
N GLY A 69 -8.35 -8.37 11.55
CA GLY A 69 -9.24 -9.52 11.67
C GLY A 69 -9.16 -10.46 10.48
N MET A 70 -9.27 -9.92 9.26
CA MET A 70 -9.15 -10.67 8.00
C MET A 70 -7.80 -11.38 7.90
N ALA A 71 -6.71 -10.68 8.21
CA ALA A 71 -5.36 -11.24 8.18
C ALA A 71 -5.17 -12.37 9.20
N ALA A 72 -5.72 -12.21 10.41
CA ALA A 72 -5.71 -13.26 11.43
C ALA A 72 -6.52 -14.51 11.04
N GLN A 73 -7.49 -14.37 10.13
CA GLN A 73 -8.28 -15.47 9.55
C GLN A 73 -7.69 -16.02 8.24
N GLY A 74 -6.51 -15.56 7.83
CA GLY A 74 -5.79 -16.09 6.68
C GLY A 74 -6.03 -15.39 5.35
N LEU A 75 -6.76 -14.26 5.34
CA LEU A 75 -6.85 -13.39 4.17
C LEU A 75 -5.61 -12.48 4.06
N LYS A 76 -5.41 -11.88 2.88
CA LYS A 76 -4.34 -10.92 2.58
C LYS A 76 -4.96 -9.61 2.11
N PRO A 77 -5.43 -8.76 3.05
CA PRO A 77 -6.07 -7.51 2.69
C PRO A 77 -5.08 -6.50 2.10
N VAL A 78 -5.50 -5.89 1.00
CA VAL A 78 -4.90 -4.72 0.34
C VAL A 78 -5.86 -3.57 0.55
N ALA A 79 -5.66 -2.84 1.64
CA ALA A 79 -6.48 -1.70 2.01
C ALA A 79 -6.05 -0.44 1.26
N GLU A 80 -7.01 0.41 0.92
CA GLU A 80 -6.77 1.78 0.48
C GLU A 80 -7.29 2.74 1.56
N ILE A 81 -6.42 3.66 1.97
CA ILE A 81 -6.86 4.87 2.68
C ILE A 81 -6.72 6.02 1.68
N GLN A 82 -7.78 6.82 1.57
CA GLN A 82 -7.98 7.70 0.41
C GLN A 82 -6.88 8.75 0.23
N PHE A 83 -6.29 9.25 1.33
CA PHE A 83 -5.13 10.13 1.33
C PHE A 83 -4.23 9.87 2.54
N MET A 84 -2.92 10.10 2.38
CA MET A 84 -1.97 9.90 3.48
C MET A 84 -2.27 10.75 4.72
N GLY A 85 -2.84 11.95 4.55
CA GLY A 85 -3.29 12.80 5.65
C GLY A 85 -4.40 12.17 6.51
N PHE A 86 -5.10 11.15 6.01
CA PHE A 86 -6.16 10.45 6.73
C PHE A 86 -5.67 9.19 7.46
N ILE A 87 -4.35 8.95 7.55
CA ILE A 87 -3.82 7.78 8.27
C ILE A 87 -4.00 7.88 9.79
N TYR A 88 -4.19 9.08 10.34
CA TYR A 88 -4.16 9.31 11.79
C TYR A 88 -5.20 8.51 12.58
N PRO A 89 -6.48 8.40 12.16
CA PRO A 89 -7.46 7.56 12.85
C PRO A 89 -7.10 6.06 12.83
N ALA A 90 -6.46 5.58 11.76
CA ALA A 90 -6.00 4.19 11.63
C ALA A 90 -4.74 3.87 12.45
N PHE A 91 -4.05 4.88 12.97
CA PHE A 91 -2.70 4.72 13.51
C PHE A 91 -2.62 3.76 14.70
N ASP A 92 -3.62 3.77 15.59
CA ASP A 92 -3.70 2.84 16.72
C ASP A 92 -3.74 1.37 16.25
N GLN A 93 -4.62 1.05 15.29
CA GLN A 93 -4.72 -0.30 14.73
C GLN A 93 -3.41 -0.73 14.05
N ILE A 94 -2.72 0.20 13.39
CA ILE A 94 -1.44 -0.10 12.72
C ILE A 94 -0.34 -0.37 13.77
N VAL A 95 -0.11 0.57 14.69
CA VAL A 95 1.03 0.55 15.61
C VAL A 95 0.85 -0.46 16.75
N ASN A 96 -0.37 -0.61 17.26
CA ASN A 96 -0.63 -1.44 18.43
C ASN A 96 -1.14 -2.83 18.06
N HIS A 97 -1.67 -3.05 16.85
CA HIS A 97 -2.22 -4.34 16.45
C HIS A 97 -1.50 -4.95 15.26
N MET A 98 -1.57 -4.34 14.07
CA MET A 98 -0.99 -4.92 12.85
C MET A 98 0.49 -5.19 13.01
N THR A 99 1.26 -4.20 13.48
CA THR A 99 2.72 -4.26 13.58
C THR A 99 3.24 -5.00 14.82
N ARG A 100 2.34 -5.58 15.62
CA ARG A 100 2.71 -6.31 16.83
C ARG A 100 2.24 -7.75 16.79
N MET A 101 1.35 -8.12 15.88
CA MET A 101 0.62 -9.39 15.93
C MET A 101 1.57 -10.59 15.98
N ARG A 102 2.59 -10.60 15.12
CA ARG A 102 3.56 -11.71 15.09
C ARG A 102 4.40 -11.76 16.35
N HIS A 103 4.92 -10.62 16.81
CA HIS A 103 5.75 -10.61 18.02
C HIS A 103 4.93 -10.97 19.26
N ARG A 104 3.75 -10.35 19.42
CA ARG A 104 2.79 -10.58 20.51
C ARG A 104 2.41 -12.04 20.63
N THR A 105 2.24 -12.73 19.51
CA THR A 105 1.82 -14.15 19.48
C THR A 105 2.99 -15.12 19.34
N ARG A 106 4.24 -14.64 19.45
CA ARG A 106 5.46 -15.43 19.25
C ARG A 106 5.45 -16.22 17.93
N GLY A 107 4.92 -15.62 16.88
CA GLY A 107 4.85 -16.20 15.54
C GLY A 107 3.64 -17.07 15.26
N ARG A 108 2.75 -17.30 16.23
CA ARG A 108 1.54 -18.12 16.01
C ARG A 108 0.55 -17.48 15.03
N LEU A 109 0.40 -16.16 15.08
CA LEU A 109 -0.37 -15.39 14.11
C LEU A 109 0.54 -14.44 13.33
N THR A 110 0.15 -14.12 12.10
CA THR A 110 0.79 -13.08 11.28
C THR A 110 -0.28 -12.12 10.78
N CYS A 111 0.12 -10.91 10.37
CA CYS A 111 -0.80 -9.90 9.88
C CYS A 111 -0.37 -9.38 8.49
N PRO A 112 -0.49 -10.20 7.42
CA PRO A 112 -0.10 -9.80 6.06
C PRO A 112 -1.07 -8.78 5.46
N VAL A 113 -0.88 -7.50 5.80
CA VAL A 113 -1.69 -6.38 5.34
C VAL A 113 -0.84 -5.44 4.49
N VAL A 114 -1.39 -5.01 3.35
CA VAL A 114 -0.86 -3.88 2.57
C VAL A 114 -1.82 -2.71 2.71
N ILE A 115 -1.33 -1.55 3.13
CA ILE A 115 -2.06 -0.28 3.11
C ILE A 115 -1.47 0.58 1.99
N ARG A 116 -2.31 0.90 1.01
CA ARG A 116 -1.99 1.82 -0.08
C ARG A 116 -2.57 3.20 0.24
N MET A 117 -1.79 4.25 -0.01
CA MET A 117 -2.26 5.62 0.11
C MET A 117 -1.61 6.51 -0.95
N PRO A 118 -2.34 7.48 -1.51
CA PRO A 118 -1.73 8.55 -2.25
C PRO A 118 -1.13 9.59 -1.29
N HIS A 119 0.02 10.14 -1.67
CA HIS A 119 0.73 11.12 -0.86
C HIS A 119 1.53 12.12 -1.71
N GLY A 120 1.99 13.18 -1.06
CA GLY A 120 2.85 14.22 -1.65
C GLY A 120 2.08 15.39 -2.26
N GLY A 121 2.70 16.56 -2.23
CA GLY A 121 2.12 17.81 -2.70
C GLY A 121 2.35 18.12 -4.18
N GLY A 122 2.05 19.37 -4.56
CA GLY A 122 2.21 19.89 -5.92
C GLY A 122 0.95 19.85 -6.79
N ILE A 123 -0.21 19.61 -6.18
CA ILE A 123 -1.51 19.50 -6.86
C ILE A 123 -2.58 20.50 -6.39
N HIS A 124 -2.21 21.45 -5.52
CA HIS A 124 -3.16 22.45 -4.98
C HIS A 124 -4.38 21.79 -4.32
N ALA A 125 -4.16 20.64 -3.68
CA ALA A 125 -5.23 19.94 -3.00
C ALA A 125 -5.59 20.63 -1.68
N PRO A 126 -6.81 20.42 -1.16
CA PRO A 126 -7.20 20.90 0.17
C PRO A 126 -6.28 20.37 1.28
N GLU A 127 -6.39 20.97 2.46
CA GLU A 127 -5.74 20.47 3.68
C GLU A 127 -6.00 18.96 3.86
N HIS A 128 -5.02 18.21 4.36
CA HIS A 128 -5.06 16.75 4.53
C HIS A 128 -4.96 15.89 3.26
N HIS A 129 -4.66 16.49 2.09
CA HIS A 129 -4.54 15.79 0.81
C HIS A 129 -3.13 15.87 0.17
N SER A 130 -2.10 16.28 0.90
CA SER A 130 -0.75 16.51 0.33
C SER A 130 0.39 16.20 1.30
N GLU A 131 0.09 15.57 2.43
CA GLU A 131 1.03 15.23 3.47
C GLU A 131 2.02 14.16 3.01
N ALA A 132 3.17 14.17 3.66
CA ALA A 132 4.23 13.19 3.54
C ALA A 132 4.66 12.80 4.96
N VAL A 133 3.93 11.85 5.57
CA VAL A 133 4.17 11.37 6.95
C VAL A 133 4.86 10.02 6.98
N GLU A 134 5.59 9.67 5.91
CA GLU A 134 6.31 8.40 5.80
C GLU A 134 7.37 8.25 6.89
N SER A 135 7.92 9.37 7.39
CA SER A 135 8.86 9.38 8.51
C SER A 135 8.20 8.81 9.76
N MET A 136 7.00 9.25 10.13
CA MET A 136 6.25 8.74 11.28
C MET A 136 6.04 7.22 11.17
N LEU A 137 5.67 6.76 9.96
CA LEU A 137 5.45 5.35 9.68
C LEU A 137 6.77 4.55 9.75
N ALA A 138 7.85 5.06 9.16
CA ALA A 138 9.16 4.40 9.15
C ALA A 138 9.75 4.20 10.56
N HIS A 139 9.34 5.01 11.54
CA HIS A 139 9.76 4.85 12.94
C HIS A 139 8.98 3.76 13.70
N VAL A 140 7.97 3.14 13.10
CA VAL A 140 7.18 2.07 13.74
C VAL A 140 7.86 0.72 13.50
N PRO A 141 8.38 0.04 14.54
CA PRO A 141 9.01 -1.27 14.36
C PRO A 141 8.00 -2.30 13.85
N GLY A 142 8.45 -3.14 12.93
CA GLY A 142 7.62 -4.12 12.24
C GLY A 142 7.10 -3.60 10.89
N MET A 143 6.84 -2.31 10.76
CA MET A 143 6.33 -1.76 9.51
C MET A 143 7.41 -1.73 8.42
N ARG A 144 6.98 -1.90 7.17
CA ARG A 144 7.80 -1.61 5.98
C ARG A 144 7.13 -0.53 5.17
N VAL A 145 7.92 0.47 4.78
CA VAL A 145 7.44 1.62 4.00
C VAL A 145 8.13 1.63 2.64
N VAL A 146 7.33 1.69 1.58
CA VAL A 146 7.82 1.80 0.20
C VAL A 146 7.10 2.94 -0.53
N CYS A 147 7.87 3.73 -1.29
CA CYS A 147 7.38 4.86 -2.07
C CYS A 147 7.87 4.74 -3.53
N PRO A 148 7.12 4.06 -4.43
CA PRO A 148 7.51 3.92 -5.82
C PRO A 148 7.55 5.25 -6.57
N SER A 149 8.57 5.41 -7.42
CA SER A 149 8.80 6.60 -8.25
C SER A 149 8.57 6.39 -9.75
N SER A 150 8.18 5.18 -10.17
CA SER A 150 7.86 4.87 -11.57
C SER A 150 6.84 3.73 -11.68
N PRO A 151 6.08 3.64 -12.79
CA PRO A 151 5.08 2.58 -12.98
C PRO A 151 5.64 1.17 -12.84
N GLY A 152 6.79 0.88 -13.46
CA GLY A 152 7.45 -0.43 -13.36
C GLY A 152 7.87 -0.79 -11.93
N ARG A 153 8.25 0.22 -11.13
CA ARG A 153 8.57 0.02 -9.71
C ARG A 153 7.32 -0.21 -8.88
N ALA A 154 6.25 0.56 -9.09
CA ALA A 154 4.99 0.35 -8.37
C ALA A 154 4.43 -1.05 -8.63
N TYR A 155 4.37 -1.48 -9.90
CA TYR A 155 3.95 -2.84 -10.24
C TYR A 155 4.76 -3.89 -9.47
N GLY A 156 6.10 -3.85 -9.58
CA GLY A 156 6.96 -4.84 -8.93
C GLY A 156 6.92 -4.80 -7.40
N LEU A 157 6.89 -3.60 -6.81
CA LEU A 157 6.87 -3.42 -5.36
C LEU A 157 5.53 -3.83 -4.76
N LEU A 158 4.40 -3.54 -5.41
CA LEU A 158 3.08 -3.96 -4.95
C LEU A 158 2.95 -5.49 -4.97
N LEU A 159 3.37 -6.14 -6.06
CA LEU A 159 3.42 -7.60 -6.11
C LEU A 159 4.30 -8.18 -4.99
N ALA A 160 5.47 -7.57 -4.75
CA ALA A 160 6.35 -8.00 -3.67
C ALA A 160 5.74 -7.75 -2.28
N ALA A 161 5.00 -6.65 -2.10
CA ALA A 161 4.33 -6.32 -0.85
C ALA A 161 3.22 -7.32 -0.53
N ILE A 162 2.37 -7.66 -1.50
CA ILE A 162 1.27 -8.61 -1.32
C ILE A 162 1.78 -10.03 -1.06
N ARG A 163 2.84 -10.45 -1.76
CA ARG A 163 3.33 -11.84 -1.69
C ARG A 163 4.13 -12.15 -0.45
N ASP A 164 4.79 -11.17 0.12
CA ASP A 164 5.90 -11.46 1.02
C ASP A 164 5.42 -12.01 2.37
N PRO A 165 5.79 -13.27 2.68
CA PRO A 165 5.36 -13.98 3.88
C PRO A 165 6.18 -13.58 5.13
N ALA A 166 7.31 -12.90 4.94
CA ALA A 166 8.36 -12.69 5.92
C ALA A 166 8.44 -11.23 6.37
N THR A 167 7.34 -10.73 6.94
CA THR A 167 7.30 -9.88 8.14
C THR A 167 5.83 -9.66 8.44
N ALA A 168 5.34 -10.43 9.40
CA ALA A 168 4.84 -9.90 10.67
C ALA A 168 3.83 -8.75 10.70
N ASP A 169 4.05 -7.67 9.97
CA ASP A 169 3.70 -6.32 10.36
C ASP A 169 3.56 -5.44 9.09
N CYS A 170 2.60 -4.51 9.14
CA CYS A 170 2.00 -3.75 8.03
C CYS A 170 2.97 -3.27 6.93
N ARG A 171 2.55 -3.29 5.65
CA ARG A 171 3.28 -2.65 4.54
C ARG A 171 2.57 -1.42 4.06
N PHE A 172 3.32 -0.35 3.90
CA PHE A 172 2.85 0.87 3.30
C PHE A 172 3.34 0.99 1.87
N GLU A 173 2.42 1.14 0.92
CA GLU A 173 2.76 1.63 -0.42
C GLU A 173 2.19 3.03 -0.63
N ALA A 174 3.10 4.00 -0.64
CA ALA A 174 2.82 5.38 -0.96
C ALA A 174 2.83 5.52 -2.50
N ALA A 175 1.67 5.42 -3.13
CA ALA A 175 1.59 5.67 -4.56
C ALA A 175 1.54 7.18 -4.80
N ARG A 176 2.56 7.79 -5.40
CA ARG A 176 2.49 9.21 -5.78
C ARG A 176 1.46 9.38 -6.91
N SER A 177 0.23 9.74 -6.58
CA SER A 177 -0.84 10.06 -7.52
C SER A 177 -0.75 11.50 -8.03
N ALA A 178 0.44 11.96 -8.42
CA ALA A 178 0.65 13.20 -9.18
C ALA A 178 2.12 13.30 -9.59
N VAL A 179 2.39 13.13 -10.88
CA VAL A 179 3.67 13.56 -11.45
C VAL A 179 3.58 15.06 -11.70
N VAL A 180 4.10 15.85 -10.76
CA VAL A 180 4.62 17.18 -11.05
C VAL A 180 6.08 17.22 -10.57
N ASN A 181 6.99 17.47 -11.51
CA ASN A 181 8.42 17.75 -11.31
C ASN A 181 9.31 16.61 -10.75
N GLY A 182 9.40 15.48 -11.47
CA GLY A 182 10.70 14.82 -11.75
C GLY A 182 11.61 14.30 -10.62
N ILE A 183 11.22 14.30 -9.35
CA ILE A 183 12.08 13.80 -8.26
C ILE A 183 11.84 12.31 -8.02
N THR A 184 12.91 11.53 -8.17
CA THR A 184 13.01 10.08 -7.87
C THR A 184 13.63 9.93 -6.50
N LEU A 185 12.95 9.30 -5.54
CA LEU A 185 13.56 8.86 -4.27
C LEU A 185 13.91 7.37 -4.32
N ASP A 186 14.94 7.01 -3.55
CA ASP A 186 15.62 5.71 -3.59
C ASP A 186 14.75 4.53 -3.11
N VAL A 187 15.09 3.35 -3.62
CA VAL A 187 14.24 2.15 -3.60
C VAL A 187 14.71 1.15 -2.55
N TRP A 188 13.81 0.57 -1.74
CA TRP A 188 14.12 -0.55 -0.85
C TRP A 188 13.86 -1.93 -1.52
N ASN A 189 14.87 -2.79 -1.59
CA ASN A 189 14.74 -4.17 -2.08
C ASN A 189 14.20 -5.07 -0.95
N VAL A 190 12.93 -5.45 -1.06
CA VAL A 190 12.18 -6.24 -0.07
C VAL A 190 12.81 -7.61 0.24
N LYS A 191 13.53 -8.23 -0.71
CA LYS A 191 14.19 -9.54 -0.49
C LYS A 191 15.55 -9.44 0.21
N THR A 192 16.21 -8.29 0.15
CA THR A 192 17.61 -8.13 0.60
C THR A 192 17.83 -7.02 1.61
N GLY A 193 16.83 -6.18 1.86
CA GLY A 193 16.95 -5.00 2.71
C GLY A 193 17.91 -3.94 2.14
N LYS A 194 18.15 -3.93 0.82
CA LYS A 194 19.15 -3.06 0.19
C LYS A 194 18.53 -1.98 -0.67
N LEU A 195 19.15 -0.79 -0.66
CA LEU A 195 18.80 0.28 -1.59
C LEU A 195 19.15 -0.10 -3.03
N VAL A 196 18.21 0.10 -3.98
CA VAL A 196 18.47 -0.10 -5.42
C VAL A 196 18.62 1.27 -6.08
N SER A 197 19.85 1.58 -6.50
CA SER A 197 20.19 2.83 -7.18
C SER A 197 19.41 3.01 -8.49
N SER A 198 18.94 4.24 -8.72
CA SER A 198 18.26 4.66 -9.94
C SER A 198 19.20 5.12 -11.06
N ARG A 199 20.50 5.34 -10.79
CA ARG A 199 21.50 5.80 -11.76
C ARG A 199 22.83 5.04 -11.58
N ARG A 200 23.31 4.39 -12.65
CA ARG A 200 24.71 3.94 -12.71
C ARG A 200 25.58 5.14 -13.11
N GLY A 201 26.40 5.65 -12.18
CA GLY A 201 27.53 6.53 -12.50
C GLY A 201 27.29 8.04 -12.48
N VAL A 202 27.04 8.64 -11.31
CA VAL A 202 27.29 10.07 -11.05
C VAL A 202 27.83 10.20 -9.62
N PRO A 203 28.95 10.91 -9.36
CA PRO A 203 29.46 11.07 -8.01
C PRO A 203 28.60 12.08 -7.25
N ALA A 204 27.83 11.57 -6.28
CA ALA A 204 27.79 12.05 -4.89
C ALA A 204 26.88 11.12 -4.05
N THR A 205 27.49 10.06 -3.51
CA THR A 205 27.26 9.64 -2.12
C THR A 205 28.61 9.79 -1.45
N SER A 206 28.76 10.81 -0.61
CA SER A 206 29.94 10.98 0.26
C SER A 206 29.95 9.93 1.36
#